data_AF-A0A7C5DNW5-F1
#
_entry.id   AF-A0A7C5DNW5-F1
#
_cell.length_a   1.000
_cell.length_b   1.000
_cell.length_c   1.000
_cell.angle_alpha   90.00
_cell.angle_beta   90.00
_cell.angle_gamma   90.00
#
_symmetry.space_group_name_H-M   'P 1'
#
loop_
_entity.id
_entity.type
_entity.pdbx_description
1 polymer ?
#
loop_
_entity_poly.entity_id
_entity_poly.type
_entity_poly.pdbx_seq_one_letter_code
_entity_poly.pdbx_strand_id
1 'polypeptide(L)'
;MQKEAFFFHIPCVTLREETEWVETVEAGWNTLVGCDPDCIRQAALNPPSLSLTPVPSTPFCGPYGDGRAAERIVALMVEQDNVSRRWRK
;
A
#
# COMPACT_ATOMS: atom_id res chain seq x y z
N MET A 1 2.67 -2.57 -9.76
CA MET A 1 2.11 -2.88 -8.42
C MET A 1 2.19 -1.63 -7.55
N GLN A 2 1.05 -1.05 -7.14
CA GLN A 2 1.02 0.23 -6.41
C GLN A 2 1.35 0.07 -4.92
N LYS A 3 0.71 -0.88 -4.22
CA LYS A 3 0.97 -1.16 -2.80
C LYS A 3 2.39 -1.65 -2.50
N GLU A 4 2.97 -2.46 -3.38
CA GLU A 4 4.34 -2.93 -3.21
C GLU A 4 5.33 -1.78 -3.31
N ALA A 5 5.14 -0.88 -4.27
CA ALA A 5 5.96 0.32 -4.41
C ALA A 5 5.92 1.17 -3.12
N PHE A 6 4.72 1.35 -2.55
CA PHE A 6 4.54 2.00 -1.25
C PHE A 6 5.29 1.28 -0.11
N PHE A 7 5.18 -0.05 -0.02
CA PHE A 7 5.87 -0.85 0.99
C PHE A 7 7.40 -0.76 0.87
N PHE A 8 7.92 -0.68 -0.35
CA PHE A 8 9.35 -0.55 -0.63
C PHE A 8 9.84 0.91 -0.63
N HIS A 9 8.99 1.87 -0.31
CA HIS A 9 9.31 3.30 -0.34
C HIS A 9 9.83 3.76 -1.73
N ILE A 10 9.24 3.23 -2.79
CA ILE A 10 9.53 3.60 -4.18
C ILE A 10 8.35 4.42 -4.72
N PRO A 11 8.56 5.66 -5.23
CA PRO A 11 7.49 6.42 -5.87
C PRO A 11 6.89 5.66 -7.06
N CYS A 12 5.57 5.75 -7.20
CA CYS A 12 4.81 5.08 -8.24
C CYS A 12 4.13 6.09 -9.16
N VAL A 13 4.28 5.93 -10.47
CA VAL A 13 3.51 6.65 -11.48
C VAL A 13 2.54 5.65 -12.11
N THR A 14 1.25 5.88 -11.94
CA THR A 14 0.19 4.99 -12.39
C THR A 14 -0.48 5.53 -13.65
N LEU A 15 -0.42 4.76 -14.73
CA LEU A 15 -1.04 5.06 -16.02
C LEU A 15 -2.52 4.66 -16.04
N ARG A 16 -3.29 5.13 -15.05
CA ARG A 16 -4.74 4.95 -14.92
C ARG A 16 -5.33 6.28 -14.45
N GLU A 17 -6.60 6.52 -14.77
CA GLU A 17 -7.35 7.68 -14.27
C GLU A 17 -7.80 7.49 -12.81
N GLU A 18 -7.96 6.24 -12.38
CA GLU A 18 -8.51 5.89 -11.07
C GLU A 18 -7.68 4.80 -10.38
N THR A 19 -7.80 4.74 -9.06
CA THR A 19 -7.18 3.70 -8.24
C THR A 19 -8.03 3.34 -7.03
N GLU A 20 -7.96 2.06 -6.66
CA GLU A 20 -8.52 1.51 -5.43
C GLU A 20 -7.63 1.79 -4.21
N TRP A 21 -6.43 2.34 -4.41
CA TRP A 21 -5.40 2.58 -3.38
C TRP A 21 -5.22 4.08 -3.12
N VAL A 22 -6.31 4.77 -2.79
CA VAL A 22 -6.36 6.23 -2.61
C VAL A 22 -5.34 6.71 -1.58
N GLU A 23 -5.10 5.92 -0.53
CA GLU A 23 -4.17 6.28 0.54
C GLU A 23 -2.73 6.42 0.04
N THR A 24 -2.34 5.69 -1.02
CA THR A 24 -1.01 5.85 -1.64
C THR A 24 -0.87 7.17 -2.37
N VAL A 25 -1.96 7.70 -2.93
CA VAL A 25 -1.99 8.97 -3.64
C VAL A 25 -2.00 10.12 -2.64
N GLU A 26 -2.85 10.04 -1.62
CA GLU A 26 -2.94 11.02 -0.54
C GLU A 26 -1.62 11.15 0.24
N ALA A 27 -0.92 10.02 0.44
CA ALA A 27 0.39 10.01 1.08
C ALA A 27 1.55 10.44 0.16
N GLY A 28 1.28 10.81 -1.10
CA GLY A 28 2.29 11.30 -2.05
C GLY A 28 3.24 10.24 -2.62
N TRP A 29 2.96 8.96 -2.39
CA TRP A 29 3.78 7.85 -2.89
C TRP A 29 3.35 7.38 -4.28
N ASN A 30 2.15 7.72 -4.71
CA ASN A 30 1.60 7.34 -6.00
C ASN A 30 0.98 8.55 -6.71
N THR A 31 1.16 8.66 -8.01
CA THR A 31 0.54 9.70 -8.84
C THR A 31 -0.16 9.06 -10.02
N LEU A 32 -1.44 9.41 -10.21
CA LEU A 32 -2.22 9.01 -11.38
C LEU A 32 -1.96 10.00 -12.51
N VAL A 33 -1.56 9.51 -13.67
CA VAL A 33 -1.25 10.35 -14.85
C VAL A 33 -2.08 9.98 -16.08
N GLY A 34 -3.00 9.01 -15.95
CA GLY A 34 -3.79 8.55 -17.08
C GLY A 34 -2.91 8.06 -18.22
N CYS A 35 -3.28 8.42 -19.45
CA CYS A 35 -2.54 8.08 -20.67
C CYS A 35 -1.96 9.28 -21.41
N ASP A 36 -1.92 10.47 -20.80
CA ASP A 36 -1.33 11.68 -21.41
C ASP A 36 0.21 11.57 -21.44
N PRO A 37 0.84 11.56 -22.64
CA PRO A 37 2.29 11.47 -22.78
C PRO A 37 3.06 12.59 -22.08
N ASP A 38 2.49 13.79 -22.01
CA ASP A 38 3.12 14.93 -21.34
C ASP A 38 3.08 14.75 -19.81
N CYS A 39 1.95 14.32 -19.25
CA CYS A 39 1.83 14.00 -17.83
C CYS A 39 2.75 12.84 -17.42
N ILE A 40 2.78 11.77 -18.21
CA ILE A 40 3.69 10.63 -17.97
C ILE A 40 5.14 11.09 -17.94
N ARG A 41 5.56 11.88 -18.94
CA ARG A 41 6.94 12.39 -19.01
C ARG A 41 7.27 13.29 -17.82
N GLN A 42 6.38 14.20 -17.45
CA GLN A 42 6.59 15.11 -16.32
C GLN A 42 6.73 14.34 -15.00
N ALA A 43 5.85 13.38 -14.73
CA ALA A 43 5.89 12.58 -13.50
C ALA A 43 7.09 11.64 -13.45
N ALA A 44 7.55 11.11 -14.58
CA ALA A 44 8.74 10.27 -14.65
C ALA A 44 10.04 11.05 -14.38
N LEU A 45 10.13 12.30 -14.86
CA LEU A 45 11.30 13.16 -14.65
C LEU A 45 11.31 13.80 -13.25
N ASN A 46 10.14 14.03 -12.67
CA ASN A 46 9.97 14.65 -11.35
C ASN A 46 9.05 13.79 -10.47
N PRO A 47 9.52 12.67 -9.93
CA PRO A 47 8.68 11.76 -9.16
C PRO A 47 8.24 12.40 -7.83
N PRO A 48 6.99 12.14 -7.39
CA PRO A 48 6.32 12.85 -6.29
C PRO A 48 7.04 12.71 -4.94
N SER A 49 7.73 11.61 -4.67
CA SER A 49 8.38 11.35 -3.38
C SER A 49 9.73 12.03 -3.19
N LEU A 50 10.27 12.71 -4.20
CA LEU A 50 11.54 13.46 -4.06
C LEU A 50 11.34 14.87 -3.49
N SER A 51 10.11 15.37 -3.42
CA SER A 51 9.89 16.79 -3.14
C SER A 51 9.67 17.10 -1.66
N LEU A 52 8.75 16.48 -0.93
CA LEU A 52 8.36 17.02 0.38
C LEU A 52 7.75 15.95 1.31
N THR A 53 8.57 15.28 2.13
CA THR A 53 8.29 14.88 3.53
C THR A 53 9.40 13.94 4.04
N PRO A 54 9.83 14.03 5.31
CA PRO A 54 10.74 13.05 5.87
C PRO A 54 10.00 11.71 5.94
N VAL A 55 10.64 10.64 5.46
CA VAL A 55 10.26 9.28 5.82
C VAL A 55 10.15 9.24 7.35
N PRO A 56 8.97 8.97 7.94
CA PRO A 56 8.85 8.92 9.38
C PRO A 56 9.86 7.90 9.93
N SER A 57 10.68 8.32 10.89
CA SER A 57 11.74 7.54 11.52
C SER A 57 11.23 6.39 12.41
N THR A 58 9.91 6.23 12.49
CA THR A 58 9.21 5.12 13.14
C THR A 58 8.94 4.01 12.12
N PRO A 59 8.92 2.73 12.50
CA PRO A 59 8.50 1.66 11.60
C PRO A 59 7.11 1.98 11.09
N PHE A 60 7.03 2.41 9.83
CA PHE A 60 5.82 2.89 9.21
C PHE A 60 4.95 1.67 8.92
N CYS A 61 4.11 1.32 9.88
CA CYS A 61 2.97 0.45 9.64
C CYS A 61 1.91 1.32 8.95
N GLY A 62 2.13 1.60 7.67
CA GLY A 62 1.15 2.30 6.84
C GLY A 62 -0.17 1.50 6.75
N PRO A 63 -1.16 1.96 5.98
CA PRO A 63 -2.49 1.35 5.94
C PRO A 63 -2.49 -0.14 5.53
N TYR A 64 -1.40 -0.63 4.93
CA TYR A 64 -1.29 -1.99 4.41
C TYR A 64 -0.60 -2.98 5.37
N GLY A 65 -0.24 -2.55 6.58
CA GLY A 65 0.26 -3.42 7.65
C GLY A 65 1.78 -3.60 7.66
N ASP A 66 2.24 -4.52 8.51
CA ASP A 66 3.64 -4.74 8.88
C ASP A 66 4.23 -6.03 8.26
N GLY A 67 3.58 -6.59 7.24
CA GLY A 67 3.99 -7.84 6.61
C GLY A 67 3.62 -9.11 7.38
N ARG A 68 3.01 -9.02 8.57
CA ARG A 68 2.63 -10.20 9.40
C ARG A 68 1.16 -10.59 9.28
N ALA A 69 0.57 -10.46 8.10
CA ALA A 69 -0.85 -10.76 7.90
C ALA A 69 -1.13 -12.27 8.01
N ALA A 70 -0.23 -13.10 7.49
CA ALA A 70 -0.38 -14.55 7.47
C ALA A 70 -0.45 -15.14 8.89
N GLU A 71 0.45 -14.73 9.79
CA GLU A 71 0.49 -15.19 11.18
C GLU A 71 -0.81 -14.83 11.92
N ARG A 72 -1.34 -13.62 11.69
CA ARG A 72 -2.61 -13.18 12.29
C ARG A 72 -3.80 -13.98 11.77
N ILE A 73 -3.86 -14.24 10.47
CA ILE A 73 -4.94 -15.01 9.87
C ILE A 73 -4.91 -16.46 10.39
N VAL A 74 -3.74 -17.10 10.43
CA VAL A 74 -3.61 -18.46 10.96
C VAL A 74 -4.02 -18.52 12.43
N ALA A 75 -3.59 -17.55 13.25
CA ALA A 75 -4.00 -17.48 14.64
C ALA A 75 -5.54 -17.40 14.80
N LEU A 76 -6.20 -16.56 14.00
CA LEU A 76 -7.66 -16.41 14.00
C LEU A 76 -8.38 -17.69 13.54
N MET A 77 -7.87 -18.36 12.51
CA MET A 77 -8.46 -19.61 12.02
C MET A 77 -8.38 -20.72 13.08
N VAL A 78 -7.24 -20.84 13.77
CA VAL A 78 -7.06 -21.80 14.87
C VAL A 78 -8.00 -21.47 16.03
N GLU A 79 -8.15 -20.20 16.37
CA GLU A 79 -9.09 -19.76 17.40
C GLU A 79 -10.54 -20.12 17.03
N GLN A 80 -10.97 -19.85 15.79
CA GLN A 80 -12.31 -20.18 15.32
C GLN A 80 -12.60 -21.69 15.27
N ASP A 81 -11.62 -22.52 14.87
CA ASP A 81 -11.77 -23.98 14.89
C ASP A 81 -11.92 -24.49 16.33
N ASN A 82 -11.12 -23.97 17.25
CA ASN A 82 -11.20 -24.32 18.68
C ASN A 82 -12.56 -23.97 19.28
N VAL A 83 -13.10 -22.78 18.97
CA VAL A 83 -14.45 -22.38 19.38
C VAL A 83 -15.49 -23.33 18.77
N SER A 84 -15.41 -23.59 17.46
CA SER A 84 -16.36 -24.45 16.74
C SER A 84 -16.39 -25.89 17.28
N ARG A 85 -15.24 -26.45 17.66
CA ARG A 85 -15.14 -27.79 18.28
C ARG A 85 -15.74 -27.83 19.67
N ARG A 86 -15.67 -26.74 20.43
CA ARG A 86 -16.23 -26.64 21.78
C ARG A 86 -17.76 -26.71 21.77
N TRP A 87 -18.42 -26.21 20.74
CA TRP A 87 -19.88 -26.25 20.59
C TRP A 87 -20.43 -27.54 19.95
N ARG A 88 -19.56 -28.45 19.47
CA ARG A 88 -19.95 -29.77 18.94
C ARG A 88 -19.90 -30.90 19.97
N LYS A 89 -19.53 -30.59 21.22
CA LYS A 89 -19.62 -31.47 22.38
C LYS A 89 -20.78 -31.03 23.26
#